data_AF-A0A815U9S1-F1
#
_entry.id   AF-A0A815U9S1-F1
#
_cell.length_a   1.000
_cell.length_b   1.000
_cell.length_c   1.000
_cell.angle_alpha   90.00
_cell.angle_beta   90.00
_cell.angle_gamma   90.00
#
_symmetry.space_group_name_H-M   'P 1'
#
loop_
_entity.id
_entity.type
_entity.pdbx_description
1 polymer ?
#
loop_
_entity_poly.entity_id
_entity_poly.type
_entity_poly.pdbx_seq_one_letter_code
_entity_poly.pdbx_strand_id
1 'polypeptide(L)'
;MDWLCIRNIQDAYSSASRSVPSASSMLSLELTSDKMSSYTNSIDIHNFTMIKIINFLKQIPDFEQLNDSDRLILVKYNLCSLNLIRASLTFDTIRELYYEDDGDAYNPVSSNNKAFAEQCKSLYILCYSYELNRLFFNILHTIHGLIDNDPIIVQLLMLSMIFLKGLSSVDSQEPILDDSKHVFYLHSKYTDLLFRYLIKQSSFNTAVIKMMHFVEVFMKIQRLSKDFHQEIKSKIDVSYINPLMRSFLHFT
;
A
#
# COMPACT_ATOMS: atom_id res chain seq x y z
N MET A 1 6.80 19.46 17.70
CA MET A 1 6.06 18.47 16.91
C MET A 1 5.10 19.23 16.01
N ASP A 2 5.10 18.97 14.71
CA ASP A 2 4.26 19.70 13.75
C ASP A 2 2.87 19.05 13.66
N TRP A 3 2.01 19.37 14.62
CA TRP A 3 0.65 18.81 14.71
C TRP A 3 -0.27 19.25 13.59
N LEU A 4 0.00 20.41 12.98
CA LEU A 4 -0.76 20.88 11.83
C LEU A 4 -0.49 19.98 10.62
N CYS A 5 0.79 19.65 10.37
CA CYS A 5 1.17 18.69 9.33
C CYS A 5 0.52 17.31 9.55
N ILE A 6 0.57 16.77 10.77
CA ILE A 6 -0.07 15.48 11.10
C ILE A 6 -1.58 15.52 10.82
N ARG A 7 -2.27 16.58 11.24
CA ARG A 7 -3.70 16.73 11.00
C ARG A 7 -4.02 16.79 9.50
N ASN A 8 -3.24 17.56 8.73
CA ASN A 8 -3.43 17.64 7.29
C ASN A 8 -3.25 16.27 6.61
N ILE A 9 -2.31 15.46 7.08
CA ILE A 9 -2.11 14.09 6.58
C ILE A 9 -3.32 13.20 6.91
N GLN A 10 -3.87 13.31 8.13
CA GLN A 10 -5.08 12.57 8.52
C GLN A 10 -6.29 12.94 7.69
N ASP A 11 -6.51 14.24 7.48
CA ASP A 11 -7.64 14.77 6.74
C ASP A 11 -7.52 14.34 5.27
N ALA A 12 -6.32 14.43 4.68
CA ALA A 12 -6.02 13.96 3.34
C ALA A 12 -6.32 12.46 3.19
N TYR A 13 -5.86 11.63 4.13
CA TYR A 13 -6.10 10.19 4.10
C TYR A 13 -7.59 9.87 4.22
N SER A 14 -8.28 10.48 5.19
CA SER A 14 -9.70 10.25 5.45
C SER A 14 -10.57 10.65 4.26
N SER A 15 -10.27 11.79 3.64
CA SER A 15 -10.89 12.28 2.41
C SER A 15 -10.67 11.29 1.25
N ALA A 16 -9.42 10.85 1.05
CA ALA A 16 -9.06 9.92 0.00
C ALA A 16 -9.70 8.52 0.15
N SER A 17 -9.80 7.99 1.37
CA SER A 17 -10.45 6.70 1.64
C SER A 17 -11.92 6.67 1.20
N ARG A 18 -12.59 7.83 1.18
CA ARG A 18 -13.99 8.01 0.76
C ARG A 18 -14.15 8.48 -0.69
N SER A 19 -13.05 8.71 -1.41
CA SER A 19 -13.07 9.29 -2.77
C SER A 19 -13.62 8.35 -3.84
N VAL A 20 -13.59 7.03 -3.59
CA VAL A 20 -14.08 5.99 -4.49
C VAL A 20 -14.93 5.01 -3.69
N PRO A 21 -16.06 4.51 -4.24
CA PRO A 21 -16.83 3.44 -3.62
C PRO A 21 -15.98 2.22 -3.27
N SER A 22 -16.44 1.44 -2.31
CA SER A 22 -15.83 0.18 -1.93
C SER A 22 -15.94 -0.83 -3.08
N ALA A 23 -14.92 -1.66 -3.31
CA ALA A 23 -14.97 -2.69 -4.34
C ALA A 23 -16.09 -3.70 -4.05
N SER A 24 -16.35 -4.00 -2.78
CA SER A 24 -17.46 -4.85 -2.31
C SER A 24 -18.85 -4.31 -2.69
N SER A 25 -18.99 -3.00 -2.92
CA SER A 25 -20.24 -2.40 -3.39
C SER A 25 -20.39 -2.41 -4.91
N MET A 26 -19.27 -2.55 -5.65
CA MET A 26 -19.22 -2.43 -7.11
C MET A 26 -18.99 -3.76 -7.82
N LEU A 27 -18.37 -4.73 -7.14
CA LEU A 27 -18.00 -6.03 -7.68
C LEU A 27 -18.74 -7.14 -6.94
N SER A 28 -19.45 -7.96 -7.71
CA SER A 28 -19.87 -9.30 -7.26
C SER A 28 -18.78 -10.29 -7.64
N LEU A 29 -17.99 -10.74 -6.66
CA LEU A 29 -16.99 -11.78 -6.90
C LEU A 29 -17.69 -13.13 -7.01
N GLU A 30 -17.87 -13.60 -8.24
CA GLU A 30 -18.12 -15.00 -8.52
C GLU A 30 -16.77 -15.71 -8.66
N LEU A 31 -16.53 -16.74 -7.84
CA LEU A 31 -15.39 -17.64 -8.02
C LEU A 31 -15.66 -18.47 -9.29
N THR A 32 -15.32 -17.91 -10.45
CA THR A 32 -15.43 -18.60 -11.73
C THR A 32 -14.36 -19.69 -11.83
N SER A 33 -14.70 -20.82 -12.45
CA SER A 33 -13.72 -21.88 -12.73
C SER A 33 -12.63 -21.43 -13.71
N ASP A 34 -12.88 -20.37 -14.48
CA ASP A 34 -11.88 -19.78 -15.35
C ASP A 34 -10.81 -19.02 -14.54
N LYS A 35 -9.58 -19.48 -14.70
CA LYS A 35 -8.40 -18.92 -14.03
C LYS A 35 -8.10 -17.50 -14.52
N MET A 36 -8.36 -17.19 -15.79
CA MET A 36 -8.08 -15.87 -16.35
C MET A 36 -9.03 -14.81 -15.79
N SER A 37 -10.32 -15.12 -15.73
CA SER A 37 -11.34 -14.29 -15.08
C SER A 37 -11.02 -14.04 -13.59
N SER A 38 -10.49 -15.05 -12.90
CA SER A 38 -10.03 -14.92 -11.50
C SER A 38 -8.87 -13.93 -11.36
N TYR A 39 -7.88 -13.97 -12.26
CA TYR A 39 -6.78 -13.00 -12.28
C TYR A 39 -7.28 -11.58 -12.53
N THR A 40 -8.14 -11.39 -13.53
CA THR A 40 -8.70 -10.07 -13.85
C THR A 40 -9.47 -9.50 -12.66
N ASN A 41 -10.33 -10.30 -12.02
CA ASN A 41 -11.06 -9.90 -10.81
C ASN A 41 -10.10 -9.49 -9.69
N SER A 42 -9.02 -10.25 -9.47
CA SER A 42 -8.02 -9.90 -8.45
C SER A 42 -7.36 -8.55 -8.74
N ILE A 43 -6.98 -8.31 -9.99
CA ILE A 43 -6.35 -7.06 -10.43
C ILE A 43 -7.32 -5.87 -10.26
N ASP A 44 -8.59 -6.06 -10.63
CA ASP A 44 -9.60 -5.00 -10.54
C ASP A 44 -9.88 -4.59 -9.08
N ILE A 45 -9.91 -5.53 -8.13
CA ILE A 45 -10.02 -5.23 -6.70
C ILE A 45 -8.87 -4.31 -6.24
N HIS A 46 -7.64 -4.63 -6.64
CA HIS A 46 -6.47 -3.80 -6.28
C HIS A 46 -6.59 -2.38 -6.85
N ASN A 47 -7.19 -2.23 -8.03
CA ASN A 47 -7.36 -0.95 -8.69
C ASN A 47 -8.15 0.07 -7.85
N PHE A 48 -9.24 -0.36 -7.20
CA PHE A 48 -10.03 0.51 -6.31
C PHE A 48 -9.17 1.09 -5.19
N THR A 49 -8.36 0.25 -4.55
CA THR A 49 -7.49 0.69 -3.45
C THR A 49 -6.35 1.57 -3.95
N MET A 50 -5.76 1.23 -5.10
CA MET A 50 -4.71 2.02 -5.72
C MET A 50 -5.16 3.45 -6.05
N ILE A 51 -6.39 3.63 -6.55
CA ILE A 51 -6.95 4.97 -6.80
C ILE A 51 -7.10 5.76 -5.49
N LYS A 52 -7.57 5.14 -4.40
CA LYS A 52 -7.65 5.80 -3.09
C LYS A 52 -6.27 6.27 -2.62
N ILE A 53 -5.22 5.47 -2.79
CA ILE A 53 -3.85 5.86 -2.45
C ILE A 53 -3.36 7.01 -3.33
N ILE A 54 -3.62 6.98 -4.65
CA ILE A 54 -3.26 8.09 -5.54
C ILE A 54 -3.97 9.38 -5.12
N ASN A 55 -5.26 9.32 -4.77
CA ASN A 55 -6.03 10.47 -4.30
C ASN A 55 -5.53 10.99 -2.95
N PHE A 56 -4.98 10.12 -2.09
CA PHE A 56 -4.28 10.52 -0.88
C PHE A 56 -3.01 11.30 -1.22
N LEU A 57 -2.15 10.76 -2.08
CA LEU A 57 -0.89 11.41 -2.48
C LEU A 57 -1.12 12.79 -3.12
N LYS A 58 -2.16 12.92 -3.96
CA LYS A 58 -2.56 14.20 -4.57
C LYS A 58 -2.99 15.27 -3.58
N GLN A 59 -3.35 14.90 -2.35
CA GLN A 59 -3.71 15.85 -1.29
C GLN A 59 -2.50 16.25 -0.44
N ILE A 60 -1.32 15.69 -0.70
CA ILE A 60 -0.09 16.01 0.03
C ILE A 60 0.67 17.12 -0.73
N PRO A 61 0.79 18.34 -0.15
CA PRO A 61 1.40 19.48 -0.86
C PRO A 61 2.83 19.22 -1.32
N ASP A 62 3.62 18.53 -0.49
CA ASP A 62 5.01 18.17 -0.82
C ASP A 62 5.09 17.24 -2.05
N PHE A 63 4.11 16.35 -2.22
CA PHE A 63 4.05 15.44 -3.38
C PHE A 63 3.61 16.21 -4.64
N GLU A 64 2.58 17.06 -4.53
CA GLU A 64 2.07 17.85 -5.67
C GLU A 64 3.05 18.90 -6.20
N GLN A 65 4.03 19.32 -5.40
CA GLN A 65 5.08 20.25 -5.81
C GLN A 65 6.17 19.59 -6.67
N LEU A 66 6.24 18.27 -6.73
CA LEU A 66 7.14 17.55 -7.64
C LEU A 66 6.70 17.72 -9.08
N ASN A 67 7.66 17.65 -10.01
CA ASN A 67 7.35 17.62 -11.43
C ASN A 67 6.59 16.33 -11.81
N ASP A 68 5.82 16.39 -12.91
CA ASP A 68 4.94 15.30 -13.34
C ASP A 68 5.67 13.98 -13.59
N SER A 69 6.90 14.05 -14.12
CA SER A 69 7.74 12.89 -14.41
C SER A 69 8.10 12.15 -13.13
N ASP A 70 8.62 12.86 -12.12
CA ASP A 70 9.00 12.30 -10.83
C ASP A 70 7.79 11.74 -10.08
N ARG A 71 6.65 12.45 -10.08
CA ARG A 71 5.41 11.95 -9.47
C ARG A 71 4.97 10.63 -10.10
N LEU A 72 5.00 10.54 -11.43
CA LEU A 72 4.64 9.33 -12.16
C LEU A 72 5.59 8.18 -11.82
N ILE A 73 6.90 8.42 -11.79
CA ILE A 73 7.90 7.41 -11.42
C ILE A 73 7.64 6.92 -9.99
N LEU A 74 7.56 7.82 -9.00
CA LEU A 74 7.39 7.43 -7.60
C LEU A 74 6.11 6.61 -7.39
N VAL A 75 4.98 7.04 -7.98
CA VAL A 75 3.73 6.28 -7.90
C VAL A 75 3.88 4.94 -8.58
N LYS A 76 4.38 4.90 -9.82
CA LYS A 76 4.48 3.67 -10.60
C LYS A 76 5.27 2.58 -9.89
N TYR A 77 6.39 2.94 -9.26
CA TYR A 77 7.31 1.98 -8.65
C TYR A 77 7.03 1.66 -7.17
N ASN A 78 6.25 2.47 -6.45
CA ASN A 78 5.98 2.24 -5.03
C ASN A 78 4.52 1.87 -4.70
N LEU A 79 3.57 2.04 -5.62
CA LEU A 79 2.13 1.92 -5.29
C LEU A 79 1.73 0.54 -4.73
N CYS A 80 2.27 -0.56 -5.27
CA CYS A 80 2.03 -1.90 -4.72
C CYS A 80 2.54 -2.03 -3.28
N SER A 81 3.70 -1.45 -2.98
CA SER A 81 4.27 -1.43 -1.63
C SER A 81 3.44 -0.58 -0.67
N LEU A 82 2.95 0.58 -1.12
CA LEU A 82 2.05 1.42 -0.33
C LEU A 82 0.74 0.70 -0.01
N ASN A 83 0.19 -0.05 -0.96
CA ASN A 83 -1.03 -0.84 -0.74
C ASN A 83 -0.85 -1.86 0.39
N LEU A 84 0.32 -2.49 0.47
CA LEU A 84 0.63 -3.42 1.56
C LEU A 84 0.66 -2.70 2.92
N ILE A 85 1.36 -1.57 3.00
CA ILE A 85 1.39 -0.77 4.23
C ILE A 85 -0.02 -0.33 4.63
N ARG A 86 -0.82 0.16 3.69
CA ARG A 86 -2.20 0.57 3.94
C ARG A 86 -3.05 -0.59 4.49
N ALA A 87 -2.90 -1.80 3.93
CA ALA A 87 -3.70 -2.95 4.34
C ALA A 87 -3.56 -3.31 5.82
N SER A 88 -2.49 -2.88 6.50
CA SER A 88 -2.33 -3.09 7.94
C SER A 88 -3.35 -2.31 8.80
N LEU A 89 -3.99 -1.26 8.25
CA LEU A 89 -5.00 -0.48 8.98
C LEU A 89 -6.30 -1.25 9.22
N THR A 90 -6.63 -2.17 8.33
CA THR A 90 -7.88 -2.93 8.36
C THR A 90 -7.64 -4.43 8.53
N PHE A 91 -6.45 -4.79 9.01
CA PHE A 91 -6.03 -6.18 9.15
C PHE A 91 -6.55 -6.80 10.46
N ASP A 92 -7.26 -7.92 10.33
CA ASP A 92 -7.68 -8.80 11.41
C ASP A 92 -6.64 -9.89 11.61
N THR A 93 -5.86 -9.78 12.68
CA THR A 93 -4.79 -10.73 12.99
C THR A 93 -5.30 -12.12 13.33
N ILE A 94 -6.55 -12.27 13.78
CA ILE A 94 -7.10 -13.57 14.20
C ILE A 94 -7.58 -14.35 12.98
N ARG A 95 -8.31 -13.68 12.09
CA ARG A 95 -8.88 -14.30 10.87
C ARG A 95 -7.91 -14.29 9.70
N GLU A 96 -6.85 -13.48 9.79
CA GLU A 96 -5.94 -13.15 8.70
C GLU A 96 -6.72 -12.69 7.47
N LEU A 97 -7.52 -11.63 7.67
CA LEU A 97 -8.31 -10.95 6.64
C LEU A 97 -7.98 -9.46 6.72
N TYR A 98 -8.03 -8.75 5.59
CA TYR A 98 -8.03 -7.30 5.60
C TYR A 98 -9.34 -6.83 4.97
N TYR A 99 -9.98 -5.86 5.63
CA TYR A 99 -11.28 -5.35 5.20
C TYR A 99 -11.12 -4.10 4.34
N GLU A 100 -12.16 -3.77 3.58
CA GLU A 100 -12.19 -2.46 2.92
C GLU A 100 -12.34 -1.33 3.95
N ASP A 101 -11.49 -0.31 3.82
CA ASP A 101 -11.58 0.94 4.58
C ASP A 101 -12.59 1.87 3.89
N ASP A 102 -13.78 1.95 4.47
CA ASP A 102 -14.84 2.87 4.05
C ASP A 102 -14.75 4.22 4.80
N GLY A 103 -13.67 4.46 5.55
CA GLY A 103 -13.41 5.69 6.27
C GLY A 103 -14.27 5.87 7.52
N ASP A 104 -14.85 4.80 8.04
CA ASP A 104 -15.69 4.80 9.24
C ASP A 104 -15.18 3.79 10.27
N ALA A 105 -14.09 4.14 10.94
CA ALA A 105 -13.36 3.28 11.88
C ALA A 105 -14.18 2.83 13.10
N TYR A 106 -15.35 3.43 13.34
CA TYR A 106 -16.19 3.15 14.49
C TYR A 106 -17.31 2.15 14.22
N ASN A 107 -17.55 1.81 12.95
CA ASN A 107 -18.61 0.87 12.60
C ASN A 107 -18.11 -0.57 12.54
N PRO A 108 -18.85 -1.53 13.14
CA PRO A 108 -18.49 -2.93 13.05
C PRO A 108 -18.51 -3.37 11.58
N VAL A 109 -17.48 -4.12 11.18
CA VAL A 109 -17.34 -4.63 9.82
C VAL A 109 -18.60 -5.39 9.42
N SER A 110 -19.24 -4.94 8.34
CA SER A 110 -20.48 -5.51 7.83
C SER A 110 -20.29 -6.97 7.38
N SER A 111 -21.36 -7.77 7.42
CA SER A 111 -21.31 -9.17 6.95
C SER A 111 -20.87 -9.29 5.50
N ASN A 112 -21.26 -8.32 4.65
CA ASN A 112 -20.86 -8.28 3.24
C ASN A 112 -19.36 -8.03 3.08
N ASN A 113 -18.78 -7.09 3.85
CA ASN A 113 -17.35 -6.82 3.80
C ASN A 113 -16.53 -8.02 4.31
N LYS A 114 -17.03 -8.76 5.32
CA LYS A 114 -16.42 -10.03 5.76
C LYS A 114 -16.40 -11.09 4.67
N ALA A 115 -17.55 -11.35 4.04
CA ALA A 115 -17.65 -12.34 2.96
C ALA A 115 -16.75 -11.95 1.77
N PHE A 116 -16.72 -10.66 1.42
CA PHE A 116 -15.85 -10.15 0.37
C PHE A 116 -14.36 -10.33 0.71
N ALA A 117 -13.94 -10.06 1.96
CA ALA A 117 -12.56 -10.27 2.39
C ALA A 117 -12.13 -11.74 2.32
N GLU A 118 -13.01 -12.68 2.70
CA GLU A 118 -12.76 -14.12 2.59
C GLU A 118 -12.62 -14.56 1.12
N GLN A 119 -13.45 -14.02 0.23
CA GLN A 119 -13.34 -14.23 -1.21
C GLN A 119 -12.04 -13.66 -1.76
N CYS A 120 -11.65 -12.44 -1.36
CA CYS A 120 -10.39 -11.83 -1.77
C CYS A 120 -9.18 -12.68 -1.36
N LYS A 121 -9.16 -13.19 -0.13
CA LYS A 121 -8.10 -14.11 0.35
C LYS A 121 -8.04 -15.38 -0.49
N SER A 122 -9.19 -16.00 -0.75
CA SER A 122 -9.29 -17.21 -1.57
C SER A 122 -8.80 -16.97 -3.00
N LEU A 123 -9.20 -15.83 -3.58
CA LEU A 123 -8.79 -15.40 -4.91
C LEU A 123 -7.29 -15.14 -4.99
N TYR A 124 -6.72 -14.47 -3.98
CA TYR A 124 -5.28 -14.19 -3.93
C TYR A 124 -4.46 -15.48 -3.87
N ILE A 125 -4.87 -16.46 -3.06
CA ILE A 125 -4.21 -17.78 -2.99
C ILE A 125 -4.29 -18.50 -4.34
N LEU A 126 -5.47 -18.50 -4.97
CA LEU A 126 -5.70 -19.12 -6.28
C LEU A 126 -4.80 -18.50 -7.37
N CYS A 127 -4.66 -17.17 -7.36
CA CYS A 127 -3.92 -16.43 -8.37
C CYS A 127 -2.39 -16.48 -8.13
N TYR A 128 -1.94 -16.26 -6.90
CA TYR A 128 -0.54 -15.93 -6.62
C TYR A 128 0.20 -16.92 -5.73
N SER A 129 -0.40 -18.08 -5.43
CA SER A 129 0.10 -19.13 -4.52
C SER A 129 -0.13 -18.87 -3.03
N TYR A 130 -0.09 -19.97 -2.28
CA TYR A 130 -0.18 -19.96 -0.82
C TYR A 130 1.07 -19.35 -0.18
N GLU A 131 2.24 -19.57 -0.77
CA GLU A 131 3.53 -19.09 -0.28
C GLU A 131 3.59 -17.56 -0.30
N LEU A 132 3.18 -16.94 -1.41
CA LEU A 132 3.14 -15.48 -1.53
C LEU A 132 2.11 -14.88 -0.57
N ASN A 133 0.96 -15.53 -0.42
CA ASN A 133 -0.07 -15.15 0.54
C ASN A 133 0.46 -15.18 1.99
N ARG A 134 1.20 -16.23 2.37
CA ARG A 134 1.81 -16.36 3.69
C ARG A 134 2.85 -15.26 3.94
N LEU A 135 3.69 -14.96 2.95
CA LEU A 135 4.67 -13.86 3.05
C LEU A 135 3.97 -12.51 3.25
N PHE A 136 2.90 -12.26 2.49
CA PHE A 136 2.07 -11.06 2.63
C PHE A 136 1.51 -10.91 4.05
N PHE A 137 0.84 -11.94 4.58
CA PHE A 137 0.27 -11.87 5.93
C PHE A 137 1.32 -11.78 7.03
N ASN A 138 2.49 -12.41 6.88
CA ASN A 138 3.58 -12.26 7.85
C ASN A 138 4.06 -10.80 7.95
N ILE A 139 4.11 -10.07 6.83
CA ILE A 139 4.44 -8.65 6.85
C ILE A 139 3.32 -7.85 7.53
N LEU A 140 2.05 -8.14 7.23
CA LEU A 140 0.92 -7.46 7.89
C LEU A 140 0.92 -7.66 9.41
N HIS A 141 1.16 -8.89 9.90
CA HIS A 141 1.32 -9.16 11.33
C HIS A 141 2.46 -8.33 11.94
N THR A 142 3.59 -8.24 11.24
CA THR A 142 4.74 -7.45 11.70
C THR A 142 4.38 -5.97 11.79
N ILE A 143 3.76 -5.39 10.75
CA ILE A 143 3.35 -3.99 10.75
C ILE A 143 2.31 -3.73 11.84
N HIS A 144 1.27 -4.56 11.91
CA HIS A 144 0.20 -4.43 12.91
C HIS A 144 0.76 -4.41 14.34
N GLY A 145 1.72 -5.29 14.65
CA GLY A 145 2.39 -5.31 15.95
C GLY A 145 3.31 -4.11 16.22
N LEU A 146 3.78 -3.39 15.20
CA LEU A 146 4.62 -2.20 15.37
C LEU A 146 3.81 -0.91 15.51
N ILE A 147 2.64 -0.83 14.85
CA ILE A 147 1.82 0.38 14.83
C ILE A 147 0.90 0.52 16.05
N ASP A 148 0.65 -0.56 16.80
CA ASP A 148 -0.23 -0.54 17.99
C ASP A 148 -1.61 0.09 17.73
N ASN A 149 -2.22 -0.21 16.58
CA ASN A 149 -3.47 0.39 16.09
C ASN A 149 -3.45 1.91 15.86
N ASP A 150 -2.27 2.54 15.77
CA ASP A 150 -2.17 3.97 15.46
C ASP A 150 -2.12 4.21 13.94
N PRO A 151 -3.21 4.77 13.34
CA PRO A 151 -3.27 4.96 11.90
C PRO A 151 -2.29 6.02 11.39
N ILE A 152 -1.83 6.94 12.25
CA ILE A 152 -0.86 7.97 11.86
C ILE A 152 0.46 7.33 11.46
N ILE A 153 0.88 6.31 12.20
CA ILE A 153 2.13 5.61 11.93
C ILE A 153 2.07 5.02 10.51
N VAL A 154 0.95 4.40 10.12
CA VAL A 154 0.78 3.86 8.77
C VAL A 154 0.84 4.97 7.72
N GLN A 155 0.13 6.09 7.93
CA GLN A 155 0.13 7.21 6.99
C GLN A 155 1.53 7.80 6.80
N LEU A 156 2.29 7.97 7.89
CA LEU A 156 3.66 8.44 7.85
C LEU A 156 4.62 7.41 7.23
N LEU A 157 4.40 6.11 7.42
CA LEU A 157 5.15 5.06 6.74
C LEU A 157 4.91 5.09 5.23
N MET A 158 3.67 5.26 4.79
CA MET A 158 3.36 5.41 3.36
C MET A 158 4.07 6.63 2.77
N LEU A 159 4.05 7.78 3.45
CA LEU A 159 4.75 8.99 3.00
C LEU A 159 6.27 8.81 3.03
N SER A 160 6.81 8.11 4.02
CA SER A 160 8.25 7.80 4.05
C SER A 160 8.63 6.87 2.88
N MET A 161 7.76 5.91 2.53
CA MET A 161 8.03 4.93 1.48
C MET A 161 7.81 5.47 0.06
N ILE A 162 6.83 6.34 -0.20
CA ILE A 162 6.61 6.89 -1.55
C ILE A 162 7.79 7.71 -2.05
N PHE A 163 8.49 8.42 -1.16
CA PHE A 163 9.69 9.20 -1.52
C PHE A 163 10.97 8.37 -1.48
N LEU A 164 10.90 7.06 -1.19
CA LEU A 164 12.02 6.17 -1.48
C LEU A 164 12.02 5.87 -2.97
N LYS A 165 13.04 6.38 -3.67
CA LYS A 165 13.38 5.84 -4.98
C LYS A 165 13.76 4.36 -4.81
N GLY A 166 13.30 3.50 -5.70
CA GLY A 166 13.39 2.06 -5.57
C GLY A 166 14.72 1.56 -4.99
N LEU A 167 14.65 0.92 -3.83
CA LEU A 167 15.59 -0.17 -3.49
C LEU A 167 15.29 -1.43 -4.32
N SER A 168 14.40 -1.31 -5.32
CA SER A 168 14.18 -2.25 -6.41
C SER A 168 15.45 -2.36 -7.25
N SER A 169 16.41 -3.15 -6.76
CA SER A 169 17.61 -3.60 -7.49
C SER A 169 17.30 -4.44 -8.74
N VAL A 170 16.05 -4.44 -9.22
CA VAL A 170 15.51 -5.43 -10.15
C VAL A 170 15.34 -4.85 -11.53
N ASP A 171 14.91 -3.60 -11.64
CA ASP A 171 14.83 -2.92 -12.91
C ASP A 171 16.03 -1.99 -13.05
N SER A 172 17.05 -2.49 -13.75
CA SER A 172 18.06 -1.63 -14.39
C SER A 172 17.45 -0.56 -15.32
N GLN A 173 16.12 -0.62 -15.54
CA GLN A 173 15.32 0.31 -16.30
C GLN A 173 14.48 1.30 -15.45
N GLU A 174 14.57 1.30 -14.11
CA GLU A 174 13.88 2.35 -13.33
C GLU A 174 14.44 3.72 -13.72
N PRO A 175 13.58 4.66 -14.21
CA PRO A 175 14.05 5.95 -14.65
C PRO A 175 14.76 6.73 -13.53
N ILE A 176 15.67 7.61 -13.93
CA ILE A 176 16.29 8.54 -12.99
C ILE A 176 15.28 9.66 -12.72
N LEU A 177 15.13 10.01 -11.44
CA LEU A 177 14.32 11.16 -11.04
C LEU A 177 15.02 12.45 -11.46
N ASP A 178 14.28 13.37 -12.03
CA ASP A 178 14.77 14.67 -12.47
C ASP A 178 15.26 15.49 -11.26
N ASP A 179 14.51 15.51 -10.15
CA ASP A 179 14.92 16.15 -8.89
C ASP A 179 15.05 15.14 -7.73
N SER A 180 15.99 14.21 -7.89
CA SER A 180 16.35 13.24 -6.85
C SER A 180 16.71 13.85 -5.48
N LYS A 181 17.26 15.08 -5.46
CA LYS A 181 17.65 15.76 -4.22
C LYS A 181 16.43 16.21 -3.44
N HIS A 182 15.46 16.84 -4.11
CA HIS A 182 14.21 17.26 -3.47
C HIS A 182 13.43 16.04 -2.96
N VAL A 183 13.33 14.97 -3.75
CA VAL A 183 12.69 13.72 -3.32
C VAL A 183 13.36 13.13 -2.07
N PHE A 184 14.70 13.07 -2.03
CA PHE A 184 15.42 12.60 -0.85
C PHE A 184 15.19 13.49 0.39
N TYR A 185 15.10 14.80 0.20
CA TYR A 185 14.74 15.73 1.27
C TYR A 185 13.33 15.44 1.82
N LEU A 186 12.35 15.19 0.96
CA LEU A 186 11.00 14.83 1.36
C LEU A 186 10.97 13.49 2.12
N HIS A 187 11.68 12.48 1.63
CA HIS A 187 11.85 11.22 2.36
C HIS A 187 12.40 11.44 3.78
N SER A 188 13.46 12.25 3.89
CA SER A 188 14.08 12.58 5.18
C SER A 188 13.13 13.33 6.11
N LYS A 189 12.35 14.28 5.55
CA LYS A 189 11.34 15.05 6.28
C LYS A 189 10.28 14.16 6.92
N TYR A 190 9.69 13.23 6.15
CA TYR A 190 8.64 12.34 6.67
C TYR A 190 9.18 11.26 7.60
N THR A 191 10.40 10.77 7.36
CA THR A 191 11.09 9.83 8.25
C THR A 191 11.40 10.47 9.61
N ASP A 192 11.88 11.72 9.61
CA ASP A 192 12.10 12.49 10.84
C ASP A 192 10.77 12.80 11.56
N LEU A 193 9.71 13.15 10.82
CA LEU A 193 8.39 13.38 11.40
C LEU A 193 7.85 12.11 12.08
N LEU A 194 7.99 10.95 11.44
CA LEU A 194 7.66 9.64 12.02
C LEU A 194 8.45 9.40 13.30
N PHE A 195 9.77 9.60 13.28
CA PHE A 195 10.60 9.36 14.45
C PHE A 195 10.22 10.27 15.63
N ARG A 196 10.01 11.57 15.38
CA ARG A 196 9.51 12.51 16.39
C ARG A 196 8.12 12.14 16.90
N TYR A 197 7.26 11.60 16.04
CA TYR A 197 5.95 11.09 16.43
C TYR A 197 6.08 9.91 17.41
N LEU A 198 6.90 8.93 17.07
CA LEU A 198 7.15 7.75 17.92
C LEU A 198 7.75 8.12 19.29
N ILE A 199 8.71 9.06 19.32
CA ILE A 199 9.27 9.58 20.58
C ILE A 199 8.19 10.28 21.42
N LYS A 200 7.21 10.92 20.78
CA LYS A 200 6.15 11.60 21.52
C LYS A 200 5.16 10.60 22.15
N GLN A 201 4.94 9.46 21.52
CA GLN A 201 4.03 8.41 21.99
C GLN A 201 4.72 7.37 22.91
N SER A 202 6.04 7.27 22.88
CA SER A 202 6.81 6.23 23.58
C SER A 202 8.17 6.73 24.05
N SER A 203 9.04 5.84 24.56
CA SER A 203 10.40 6.23 24.92
C SER A 203 11.30 6.38 23.67
N PHE A 204 12.39 7.14 23.78
CA PHE A 204 13.39 7.23 22.71
C PHE A 204 13.91 5.84 22.26
N ASN A 205 14.21 4.96 23.22
CA ASN A 205 14.69 3.61 22.92
C ASN A 205 13.65 2.79 22.17
N THR A 206 12.38 2.86 22.59
CA THR A 206 11.26 2.21 21.90
C THR A 206 11.11 2.74 20.47
N ALA A 207 11.18 4.06 20.29
CA ALA A 207 11.10 4.69 18.97
C ALA A 207 12.23 4.24 18.04
N VAL A 208 13.48 4.18 18.54
CA VAL A 208 14.63 3.69 17.76
C VAL A 208 14.44 2.22 17.34
N ILE A 209 14.00 1.36 18.25
CA ILE A 209 13.71 -0.05 17.95
C ILE A 209 12.62 -0.17 16.88
N LYS A 210 11.51 0.58 17.03
CA LYS A 210 10.44 0.61 16.02
C LYS A 210 10.95 1.09 14.66
N MET A 211 11.77 2.14 14.60
CA MET A 211 12.36 2.63 13.35
C MET A 211 13.23 1.57 12.66
N MET A 212 14.06 0.83 13.41
CA MET A 212 14.87 -0.26 12.85
C MET A 212 13.98 -1.36 12.25
N HIS A 213 12.90 -1.74 12.94
CA HIS A 213 11.95 -2.72 12.41
C HIS A 213 11.17 -2.20 11.20
N PHE A 214 10.85 -0.91 11.12
CA PHE A 214 10.23 -0.33 9.92
C PHE A 214 11.15 -0.40 8.70
N VAL A 215 12.46 -0.20 8.87
CA VAL A 215 13.43 -0.42 7.79
C VAL A 215 13.43 -1.88 7.34
N GLU A 216 13.45 -2.83 8.27
CA GLU A 216 13.36 -4.26 7.95
C GLU A 216 12.07 -4.61 7.19
N VAL A 217 10.94 -4.04 7.62
CA VAL A 217 9.65 -4.18 6.94
C VAL A 217 9.71 -3.62 5.52
N PHE A 218 10.29 -2.43 5.30
CA PHE A 218 10.41 -1.85 3.95
C PHE A 218 11.18 -2.77 3.01
N MET A 219 12.29 -3.36 3.49
CA MET A 219 13.05 -4.35 2.70
C MET A 219 12.22 -5.60 2.36
N LYS A 220 11.44 -6.11 3.32
CA LYS A 220 10.55 -7.27 3.10
C LYS A 220 9.44 -6.95 2.09
N ILE A 221 8.83 -5.77 2.19
CA ILE A 221 7.78 -5.30 1.28
C ILE A 221 8.32 -5.18 -0.14
N GLN A 222 9.52 -4.61 -0.30
CA GLN A 222 10.14 -4.45 -1.62
C GLN A 222 10.46 -5.79 -2.26
N ARG A 223 11.00 -6.75 -1.48
CA ARG A 223 11.22 -8.11 -1.95
C ARG A 223 9.91 -8.79 -2.36
N LEU A 224 8.86 -8.69 -1.53
CA LEU A 224 7.56 -9.27 -1.86
C LEU A 224 6.95 -8.63 -3.10
N SER A 225 7.09 -7.31 -3.25
CA SER A 225 6.60 -6.58 -4.43
C SER A 225 7.30 -7.06 -5.70
N LYS A 226 8.61 -7.37 -5.63
CA LYS A 226 9.34 -8.01 -6.72
C LYS A 226 8.79 -9.39 -7.06
N ASP A 227 8.65 -10.25 -6.06
CA ASP A 227 8.18 -11.63 -6.25
C ASP A 227 6.76 -11.62 -6.86
N PHE A 228 5.89 -10.72 -6.40
CA PHE A 228 4.56 -10.50 -6.96
C PHE A 228 4.57 -10.07 -8.44
N HIS A 229 5.42 -9.12 -8.82
CA HIS A 229 5.55 -8.70 -10.22
C HIS A 229 6.03 -9.84 -11.12
N GLN A 230 7.00 -10.64 -10.64
CA GLN A 230 7.50 -11.80 -11.40
C GLN A 230 6.41 -12.86 -11.58
N GLU A 231 5.64 -13.15 -10.52
CA GLU A 231 4.51 -14.08 -10.57
C GLU A 231 3.45 -13.63 -11.58
N ILE A 232 3.04 -12.36 -11.55
CA ILE A 232 2.07 -11.82 -12.52
C ILE A 232 2.60 -11.93 -13.95
N LYS A 233 3.84 -11.49 -14.20
CA LYS A 233 4.46 -11.56 -15.55
C LYS A 233 4.50 -12.98 -16.11
N SER A 234 4.60 -13.99 -15.24
CA SER A 234 4.64 -15.40 -15.66
C SER A 234 3.27 -16.02 -15.97
N LYS A 235 2.17 -15.38 -15.53
CA LYS A 235 0.85 -16.03 -15.44
C LYS A 235 -0.27 -15.33 -16.22
N ILE A 236 -0.15 -14.04 -16.49
CA ILE A 236 -1.24 -13.24 -17.05
C ILE A 236 -1.00 -12.90 -18.52
N ASP A 237 -2.04 -13.08 -19.34
CA ASP A 237 -2.13 -12.47 -20.65
C ASP A 237 -2.42 -10.97 -20.51
N VAL A 238 -1.46 -10.16 -20.93
CA VAL A 238 -1.47 -8.68 -20.84
C VAL A 238 -2.72 -8.09 -21.49
N SER A 239 -3.30 -8.74 -22.50
CA SER A 239 -4.45 -8.24 -23.26
C SER A 239 -5.73 -8.08 -22.40
N TYR A 240 -5.80 -8.73 -21.25
CA TYR A 240 -6.95 -8.68 -20.34
C TYR A 240 -6.74 -7.77 -19.11
N ILE A 241 -5.54 -7.23 -18.91
CA ILE A 241 -5.27 -6.31 -17.79
C ILE A 241 -5.79 -4.92 -18.17
N ASN A 242 -6.42 -4.21 -17.24
CA ASN A 242 -6.81 -2.81 -17.46
C ASN A 242 -5.57 -1.90 -17.65
N PRO A 243 -5.68 -0.78 -18.40
CA PRO A 243 -4.51 0.02 -18.77
C PRO A 243 -3.69 0.56 -17.59
N LEU A 244 -4.36 0.91 -16.49
CA LEU A 244 -3.71 1.39 -15.27
C LEU A 244 -2.80 0.33 -14.67
N MET A 245 -3.31 -0.89 -14.54
CA MET A 245 -2.56 -2.03 -14.02
C MET A 245 -1.47 -2.51 -14.98
N ARG A 246 -1.64 -2.39 -16.29
CA ARG A 246 -0.53 -2.62 -17.25
C ARG A 246 0.63 -1.68 -16.98
N SER A 247 0.33 -0.40 -16.75
CA SER A 247 1.35 0.61 -16.44
C SER A 247 2.09 0.28 -15.15
N PHE A 248 1.38 -0.10 -14.09
CA PHE A 248 1.97 -0.46 -12.79
C PHE A 248 2.74 -1.76 -12.80
N LEU A 249 2.29 -2.75 -13.57
CA LEU A 249 2.94 -4.07 -13.64
C LEU A 249 4.10 -4.10 -14.65
N HIS A 250 4.43 -2.97 -15.26
CA HIS A 250 5.49 -2.81 -16.26
C HIS A 250 5.32 -3.77 -17.45
N PHE A 251 4.06 -3.96 -17.88
CA PHE A 251 3.77 -4.59 -19.17
C PHE A 251 3.82 -3.51 -20.24
N THR A 252 4.78 -3.65 -21.17
CA THR A 252 4.90 -2.79 -22.36
C THR A 252 4.15 -3.41 -23.52
#